data_AF-A0A7V9F2Q0-F1
#
_entry.id   AF-A0A7V9F2Q0-F1
#
_cell.length_a   1.000
_cell.length_b   1.000
_cell.length_c   1.000
_cell.angle_alpha   90.00
_cell.angle_beta   90.00
_cell.angle_gamma   90.00
#
_symmetry.space_group_name_H-M   'P 1'
#
loop_
_entity.id
_entity.type
_entity.pdbx_description
1 polymer ?
#
loop_
_entity_poly.entity_id
_entity_poly.type
_entity_poly.pdbx_seq_one_letter_code
_entity_poly.pdbx_strand_id
1 'polypeptide(L)'
;MSPPKTATLPVSPQAKLAAAIKSARDSMRKDAGLNGDLDRIPQLAWLLFLKAFDGLEQNREVTESDFRPVIESPYRWRDWAADANGPTGDALLDFVTGQLLPYLRGLSGTGSEDARDVVAAVFRETNNRMLSGYLLRDVVNKVNEINFAASDDIHTMAHVYESMLREMRDAAGDSGEFYTPRPVIRFLVQQVDPQLGDVVLD
;
A
#
# COMPACT_ATOMS: atom_id res chain seq x y z
N MET A 1 18.10 -17.48 -43.26
CA MET A 1 17.05 -16.56 -42.79
C MET A 1 16.87 -16.80 -41.30
N SER A 2 17.30 -15.85 -40.46
CA SER A 2 17.07 -15.91 -39.02
C SER A 2 15.59 -15.65 -38.72
N PRO A 3 14.97 -16.33 -37.73
CA PRO A 3 13.58 -16.09 -37.40
C PRO A 3 13.41 -14.66 -36.83
N PRO A 4 12.25 -14.01 -37.04
CA PRO A 4 12.01 -12.67 -36.55
C PRO A 4 11.97 -12.68 -35.01
N LYS A 5 12.74 -11.78 -34.38
CA LYS A 5 12.64 -11.51 -32.94
C LYS A 5 11.22 -11.05 -32.63
N THR A 6 10.49 -11.85 -31.85
CA THR A 6 9.19 -11.47 -31.31
C THR A 6 9.37 -10.22 -30.45
N ALA A 7 8.85 -9.07 -30.90
CA ALA A 7 8.82 -7.87 -30.09
C ALA A 7 7.89 -8.12 -28.90
N THR A 8 8.44 -8.10 -27.69
CA THR A 8 7.66 -8.16 -26.46
C THR A 8 6.78 -6.92 -26.37
N LEU A 9 5.46 -7.11 -26.41
CA LEU A 9 4.48 -6.03 -26.24
C LEU A 9 4.70 -5.33 -24.88
N PRO A 10 4.53 -4.00 -24.80
CA PRO A 10 4.64 -3.29 -23.53
C PRO A 10 3.58 -3.81 -22.55
N VAL A 11 4.03 -4.32 -21.41
CA VAL A 11 3.18 -4.77 -20.30
C VAL A 11 2.38 -3.56 -19.81
N SER A 12 1.05 -3.69 -19.72
CA SER A 12 0.18 -2.62 -19.24
C SER A 12 0.54 -2.20 -17.80
N PRO A 13 0.29 -0.94 -17.38
CA PRO A 13 0.53 -0.50 -16.01
C PRO A 13 -0.10 -1.42 -14.96
N GLN A 14 -1.31 -1.92 -15.24
CA GLN A 14 -2.05 -2.85 -14.38
C GLN A 14 -1.34 -4.21 -14.25
N ALA A 15 -0.78 -4.74 -15.33
CA ALA A 15 -0.05 -5.99 -15.31
C ALA A 15 1.31 -5.86 -14.60
N LYS A 16 1.98 -4.70 -14.72
CA LYS A 16 3.21 -4.40 -13.95
C LYS A 16 2.92 -4.34 -12.45
N LEU A 17 1.82 -3.68 -12.08
CA LEU A 17 1.37 -3.56 -10.70
C LEU A 17 1.04 -4.92 -10.08
N ALA A 18 0.24 -5.74 -10.76
CA ALA A 18 -0.09 -7.09 -10.30
C ALA A 18 1.17 -7.96 -10.16
N ALA A 19 2.14 -7.82 -11.08
CA ALA A 19 3.41 -8.53 -11.00
C ALA A 19 4.26 -8.07 -9.80
N ALA A 20 4.31 -6.77 -9.49
CA ALA A 20 5.01 -6.24 -8.33
C ALA A 20 4.41 -6.74 -7.01
N ILE A 21 3.07 -6.71 -6.88
CA ILE A 21 2.34 -7.26 -5.72
C ILE A 21 2.64 -8.74 -5.55
N LYS A 22 2.52 -9.53 -6.63
CA LYS A 22 2.83 -10.96 -6.59
C LYS A 22 4.28 -11.21 -6.17
N SER A 23 5.23 -10.48 -6.74
CA SER A 23 6.65 -10.62 -6.40
C SER A 23 6.94 -10.26 -4.95
N ALA A 24 6.31 -9.21 -4.41
CA ALA A 24 6.45 -8.82 -3.01
C ALA A 24 5.94 -9.95 -2.09
N ARG A 25 4.78 -10.54 -2.40
CA ARG A 25 4.24 -11.67 -1.65
C ARG A 25 5.11 -12.92 -1.75
N ASP A 26 5.68 -13.20 -2.93
CA ASP A 26 6.59 -14.34 -3.12
C ASP A 26 7.86 -14.20 -2.25
N SER A 27 8.36 -12.96 -2.06
CA SER A 27 9.44 -12.69 -1.09
C SER A 27 8.98 -12.93 0.35
N MET A 28 7.78 -12.47 0.71
CA MET A 28 7.19 -12.67 2.05
C MET A 28 6.98 -14.15 2.42
N ARG A 29 6.76 -15.04 1.44
CA ARG A 29 6.62 -16.49 1.70
C ARG A 29 7.88 -17.14 2.29
N LYS A 30 9.04 -16.50 2.14
CA LYS A 30 10.31 -16.98 2.67
C LYS A 30 10.55 -16.56 4.12
N ASP A 31 9.75 -15.63 4.64
CA ASP A 31 9.90 -15.09 5.99
C ASP A 31 9.17 -15.98 7.01
N ALA A 32 9.89 -16.40 8.05
CA ALA A 32 9.36 -17.27 9.10
C ALA A 32 8.32 -16.57 10.00
N GLY A 33 8.25 -15.24 9.97
CA GLY A 33 7.27 -14.44 10.72
C GLY A 33 5.89 -14.38 10.10
N LEU A 34 5.70 -14.88 8.87
CA LEU A 34 4.44 -14.74 8.12
C LEU A 34 3.80 -16.11 7.81
N ASN A 35 2.72 -16.44 8.53
CA ASN A 35 1.98 -17.69 8.41
C ASN A 35 0.77 -17.55 7.49
N GLY A 36 1.04 -17.62 6.18
CA GLY A 36 -0.03 -17.58 5.17
C GLY A 36 -0.43 -16.16 4.80
N ASP A 37 -1.49 -16.03 3.99
CA ASP A 37 -1.86 -14.75 3.40
C ASP A 37 -2.57 -13.82 4.39
N LEU A 38 -3.13 -14.36 5.47
CA LEU A 38 -3.68 -13.58 6.59
C LEU A 38 -2.62 -12.67 7.25
N ASP A 39 -1.34 -13.04 7.19
CA ASP A 39 -0.24 -12.20 7.67
C ASP A 39 0.36 -11.33 6.57
N ARG A 40 0.50 -11.88 5.36
CA ARG A 40 1.15 -11.19 4.24
C ARG A 40 0.34 -10.02 3.71
N ILE A 41 -0.99 -10.12 3.69
CA ILE A 41 -1.85 -9.07 3.16
C ILE A 41 -1.79 -7.82 4.04
N PRO A 42 -2.00 -7.90 5.37
CA PRO A 42 -1.81 -6.74 6.24
C PRO A 42 -0.38 -6.17 6.16
N GLN A 43 0.64 -7.03 6.10
CA GLN A 43 2.03 -6.61 5.97
C GLN A 43 2.28 -5.82 4.68
N LEU A 44 1.69 -6.24 3.56
CA LEU A 44 1.83 -5.55 2.28
C LEU A 44 0.98 -4.26 2.23
N ALA A 45 -0.19 -4.27 2.88
CA ALA A 45 -1.14 -3.16 2.84
C ALA A 45 -0.55 -1.87 3.44
N TRP A 46 0.12 -1.94 4.60
CA TRP A 46 0.68 -0.74 5.22
C TRP A 46 1.88 -0.17 4.43
N LEU A 47 2.67 -1.04 3.77
CA LEU A 47 3.77 -0.61 2.89
C LEU A 47 3.24 0.11 1.65
N LEU A 48 2.20 -0.46 1.02
CA LEU A 48 1.53 0.15 -0.12
C LEU A 48 0.90 1.48 0.27
N PHE A 49 0.26 1.55 1.45
CA PHE A 49 -0.29 2.79 1.99
C PHE A 49 0.80 3.87 2.07
N LEU A 50 1.94 3.61 2.72
CA LEU A 50 3.00 4.61 2.84
C LEU A 50 3.56 5.06 1.49
N LYS A 51 3.73 4.12 0.54
CA LYS A 51 4.22 4.43 -0.81
C LYS A 51 3.21 5.30 -1.57
N ALA A 52 1.92 4.97 -1.51
CA ALA A 52 0.85 5.74 -2.15
C ALA A 52 0.71 7.11 -1.50
N PHE A 53 0.74 7.16 -0.18
CA PHE A 53 0.62 8.38 0.60
C PHE A 53 1.77 9.36 0.32
N ASP A 54 3.02 8.91 0.29
CA ASP A 54 4.15 9.78 -0.10
C ASP A 54 4.02 10.28 -1.55
N GLY A 55 3.51 9.46 -2.47
CA GLY A 55 3.22 9.89 -3.84
C GLY A 55 2.15 11.01 -3.90
N LEU A 56 1.10 10.89 -3.08
CA LEU A 56 0.08 11.92 -2.93
C LEU A 56 0.67 13.20 -2.30
N GLU A 57 1.50 13.08 -1.26
CA GLU A 57 2.17 14.24 -0.65
C GLU A 57 3.15 14.93 -1.62
N GLN A 58 3.86 14.19 -2.47
CA GLN A 58 4.71 14.77 -3.52
C GLN A 58 3.90 15.63 -4.50
N ASN A 59 2.71 15.17 -4.88
CA ASN A 59 1.84 15.94 -5.76
C ASN A 59 1.35 17.22 -5.06
N ARG A 60 0.86 17.09 -3.82
CA ARG A 60 0.41 18.22 -3.01
C ARG A 60 1.51 19.25 -2.76
N GLU A 61 2.74 18.81 -2.52
CA GLU A 61 3.92 19.68 -2.35
C GLU A 61 4.18 20.58 -3.58
N VAL A 62 3.79 20.13 -4.78
CA VAL A 62 3.93 20.90 -6.02
C VAL A 62 2.68 21.74 -6.33
N THR A 63 1.49 21.27 -5.98
CA THR A 63 0.22 21.90 -6.36
C THR A 63 -0.35 22.87 -5.32
N GLU A 64 -0.02 22.69 -4.04
CA GLU A 64 -0.59 23.46 -2.92
C GLU A 64 0.42 24.48 -2.39
N SER A 65 0.02 25.75 -2.28
CA SER A 65 0.88 26.84 -1.82
C SER A 65 1.17 26.83 -0.32
N ASP A 66 0.31 26.21 0.48
CA ASP A 66 0.39 26.12 1.95
C ASP A 66 0.64 24.68 2.43
N PHE A 67 1.25 23.86 1.57
CA PHE A 67 1.55 22.46 1.85
C PHE A 67 2.30 22.28 3.18
N ARG A 68 1.77 21.40 4.01
CA ARG A 68 2.43 20.92 5.23
C ARG A 68 2.48 19.39 5.19
N PRO A 69 3.66 18.78 5.38
CA PRO A 69 3.77 17.34 5.41
C PRO A 69 3.00 16.77 6.60
N VAL A 70 2.26 15.70 6.34
CA VAL A 70 1.63 14.85 7.36
C VAL A 70 2.67 13.94 7.97
N ILE A 71 3.53 13.34 7.13
CA ILE A 71 4.67 12.53 7.56
C ILE A 71 5.94 13.35 7.31
N GLU A 72 6.68 13.64 8.38
CA GLU A 72 7.90 14.43 8.31
C GLU A 72 9.13 13.53 8.09
N SER A 73 10.22 14.14 7.61
CA SER A 73 11.52 13.46 7.55
C SER A 73 11.99 13.05 8.96
N PRO A 74 12.60 11.87 9.14
CA PRO A 74 13.05 10.90 8.13
C PRO A 74 12.07 9.75 7.85
N TYR A 75 10.76 9.93 8.12
CA TYR A 75 9.78 8.83 8.11
C TYR A 75 9.02 8.68 6.79
N ARG A 76 9.22 9.59 5.83
CA ARG A 76 8.57 9.54 4.51
C ARG A 76 9.12 8.37 3.70
N TRP A 77 8.32 7.79 2.82
CA TRP A 77 8.77 6.69 1.95
C TRP A 77 10.05 7.06 1.19
N ARG A 78 10.11 8.28 0.63
CA ARG A 78 11.29 8.78 -0.08
C ARG A 78 12.57 8.84 0.75
N ASP A 79 12.49 8.89 2.08
CA ASP A 79 13.65 9.03 2.95
C ASP A 79 14.31 7.69 3.30
N TRP A 80 13.53 6.64 3.58
CA TRP A 80 14.05 5.37 4.08
C TRP A 80 13.89 4.18 3.12
N ALA A 81 12.91 4.25 2.22
CA ALA A 81 12.50 3.14 1.36
C ALA A 81 12.92 3.31 -0.11
N ALA A 82 13.05 4.55 -0.62
CA ALA A 82 13.26 4.79 -2.04
C ALA A 82 14.66 4.40 -2.57
N ASP A 83 15.69 4.45 -1.74
CA ASP A 83 17.01 3.92 -2.10
C ASP A 83 17.01 2.39 -2.03
N ALA A 84 17.24 1.74 -3.17
CA ALA A 84 17.32 0.29 -3.29
C ALA A 84 18.46 -0.31 -2.44
N ASN A 85 19.51 0.47 -2.17
CA ASN A 85 20.65 0.11 -1.33
C ASN A 85 20.56 0.69 0.09
N GLY A 86 19.40 1.19 0.50
CA GLY A 86 19.16 1.74 1.83
C GLY A 86 19.24 0.69 2.95
N PRO A 87 18.85 1.05 4.19
CA PRO A 87 18.96 0.18 5.35
C PRO A 87 18.33 -1.20 5.13
N THR A 88 18.98 -2.25 5.62
CA THR A 88 18.55 -3.66 5.50
C THR A 88 18.91 -4.44 6.76
N GLY A 89 18.50 -5.71 6.85
CA GLY A 89 18.75 -6.56 8.02
C GLY A 89 18.20 -5.94 9.31
N ASP A 90 18.87 -6.19 10.43
CA ASP A 90 18.41 -5.75 11.75
C ASP A 90 18.20 -4.23 11.83
N ALA A 91 19.07 -3.44 11.19
CA ALA A 91 18.93 -1.99 11.16
C ALA A 91 17.60 -1.52 10.55
N LEU A 92 17.10 -2.22 9.51
CA LEU A 92 15.79 -1.90 8.94
C LEU A 92 14.65 -2.31 9.87
N LEU A 93 14.76 -3.47 10.53
CA LEU A 93 13.74 -3.93 11.49
C LEU A 93 13.65 -3.01 12.70
N ASP A 94 14.79 -2.59 13.23
CA ASP A 94 14.89 -1.67 14.36
C ASP A 94 14.31 -0.31 14.02
N PHE A 95 14.60 0.21 12.82
CA PHE A 95 13.99 1.44 12.34
C PHE A 95 12.48 1.31 12.19
N VAL A 96 12.00 0.27 11.49
CA VAL A 96 10.57 0.10 11.21
C VAL A 96 9.77 -0.09 12.51
N THR A 97 10.26 -0.97 13.39
CA THR A 97 9.54 -1.37 14.61
C THR A 97 9.74 -0.39 15.75
N GLY A 98 10.96 0.14 15.91
CA GLY A 98 11.33 1.00 17.03
C GLY A 98 11.14 2.49 16.79
N GLN A 99 11.03 2.93 15.52
CA GLN A 99 10.97 4.36 15.19
C GLN A 99 9.79 4.70 14.28
N LEU A 100 9.71 4.11 13.08
CA LEU A 100 8.70 4.45 12.08
C LEU A 100 7.27 4.17 12.54
N LEU A 101 6.95 2.93 12.92
CA LEU A 101 5.59 2.58 13.34
C LEU A 101 5.17 3.35 14.62
N PRO A 102 6.01 3.49 15.66
CA PRO A 102 5.71 4.37 16.79
C PRO A 102 5.46 5.83 16.41
N TYR A 103 6.26 6.40 15.50
CA TYR A 103 6.06 7.75 15.00
C TYR A 103 4.69 7.91 14.33
N LEU A 104 4.34 7.00 13.41
CA LEU A 104 3.07 7.05 12.69
C LEU A 104 1.87 6.95 13.63
N ARG A 105 1.95 6.09 14.66
CA ARG A 105 0.92 5.98 15.71
C ARG A 105 0.79 7.23 16.58
N GLY A 106 1.88 7.97 16.74
CA GLY A 106 1.96 9.17 17.57
C GLY A 106 1.60 10.47 16.84
N LEU A 107 1.28 10.41 15.54
CA LEU A 107 0.81 11.57 14.80
C LEU A 107 -0.48 12.11 15.44
N SER A 108 -0.54 13.44 15.55
CA SER A 108 -1.72 14.15 16.06
C SER A 108 -1.94 15.41 15.25
N GLY A 109 -3.19 15.60 14.86
CA GLY A 109 -3.67 16.78 14.18
C GLY A 109 -3.76 18.00 15.09
N THR A 110 -3.84 19.18 14.48
CA THR A 110 -4.01 20.44 15.22
C THR A 110 -5.42 21.04 15.08
N GLY A 111 -6.29 20.42 14.27
CA GLY A 111 -7.66 20.87 14.00
C GLY A 111 -8.62 19.70 13.74
N SER A 112 -9.89 20.02 13.47
CA SER A 112 -10.87 19.02 13.04
C SER A 112 -10.53 18.50 11.65
N GLU A 113 -10.58 17.17 11.46
CA GLU A 113 -10.34 16.50 10.17
C GLU A 113 -8.89 16.61 9.64
N ASP A 114 -7.90 16.59 10.53
CA ASP A 114 -6.49 16.56 10.14
C ASP A 114 -6.07 15.16 9.63
N ALA A 115 -5.40 15.11 8.48
CA ALA A 115 -4.90 13.87 7.89
C ALA A 115 -3.94 13.11 8.82
N ARG A 116 -3.26 13.80 9.75
CA ARG A 116 -2.41 13.19 10.79
C ARG A 116 -3.17 12.22 11.67
N ASP A 117 -4.41 12.57 12.06
CA ASP A 117 -5.25 11.72 12.92
C ASP A 117 -5.71 10.46 12.18
N VAL A 118 -5.99 10.59 10.87
CA VAL A 118 -6.35 9.46 10.00
C VAL A 118 -5.17 8.49 9.85
N VAL A 119 -3.96 9.01 9.58
CA VAL A 119 -2.75 8.18 9.51
C VAL A 119 -2.51 7.49 10.85
N ALA A 120 -2.59 8.21 11.97
CA ALA A 120 -2.44 7.61 13.30
C ALA A 120 -3.46 6.49 13.57
N ALA A 121 -4.71 6.66 13.14
CA ALA A 121 -5.74 5.64 13.28
C ALA A 121 -5.41 4.37 12.46
N VAL A 122 -4.97 4.51 11.21
CA VAL A 122 -4.55 3.39 10.35
C VAL A 122 -3.39 2.60 10.98
N PHE A 123 -2.41 3.30 11.57
CA PHE A 123 -1.22 2.67 12.11
C PHE A 123 -1.34 2.18 13.56
N ARG A 124 -2.44 2.50 14.25
CA ARG A 124 -2.66 2.21 15.68
C ARG A 124 -2.40 0.74 16.04
N GLU A 125 -2.93 -0.18 15.25
CA GLU A 125 -2.77 -1.64 15.45
C GLU A 125 -1.85 -2.29 14.42
N THR A 126 -1.25 -1.48 13.54
CA THR A 126 -0.31 -1.97 12.52
C THR A 126 1.01 -2.36 13.18
N ASN A 127 1.47 -3.58 12.93
CA ASN A 127 2.75 -4.08 13.41
C ASN A 127 3.50 -4.77 12.26
N ASN A 128 4.82 -4.62 12.22
CA ASN A 128 5.66 -5.40 11.32
C ASN A 128 5.75 -6.84 11.83
N ARG A 129 5.32 -7.82 11.01
CA ARG A 129 5.42 -9.25 11.34
C ARG A 129 6.62 -9.94 10.70
N MET A 130 7.30 -9.29 9.76
CA MET A 130 8.50 -9.86 9.12
C MET A 130 9.66 -9.91 10.10
N LEU A 131 10.32 -11.06 10.19
CA LEU A 131 11.48 -11.29 11.04
C LEU A 131 12.80 -11.07 10.32
N SER A 132 12.82 -11.10 8.98
CA SER A 132 14.02 -10.84 8.20
C SER A 132 14.00 -9.44 7.61
N GLY A 133 14.90 -8.58 8.08
CA GLY A 133 15.07 -7.24 7.52
C GLY A 133 15.58 -7.25 6.07
N TYR A 134 16.27 -8.32 5.66
CA TYR A 134 16.69 -8.51 4.27
C TYR A 134 15.48 -8.79 3.36
N LEU A 135 14.58 -9.69 3.78
CA LEU A 135 13.35 -9.95 3.03
C LEU A 135 12.41 -8.73 3.06
N LEU A 136 12.36 -8.00 4.18
CA LEU A 136 11.61 -6.75 4.25
C LEU A 136 12.15 -5.72 3.25
N ARG A 137 13.47 -5.59 3.11
CA ARG A 137 14.09 -4.74 2.08
C ARG A 137 13.72 -5.20 0.67
N ASP A 138 13.73 -6.50 0.38
CA ASP A 138 13.31 -7.02 -0.93
C ASP A 138 11.85 -6.62 -1.23
N VAL A 139 10.96 -6.76 -0.26
CA VAL A 139 9.55 -6.34 -0.38
C VAL A 139 9.45 -4.84 -0.62
N VAL A 140 10.14 -4.02 0.18
CA VAL A 140 10.16 -2.56 0.06
C VAL A 140 10.61 -2.14 -1.35
N ASN A 141 11.67 -2.77 -1.86
CA ASN A 141 12.18 -2.50 -3.20
C ASN A 141 11.13 -2.85 -4.28
N LYS A 142 10.39 -3.95 -4.13
CA LYS A 142 9.28 -4.30 -5.04
C LYS A 142 8.11 -3.34 -4.97
N VAL A 143 7.75 -2.88 -3.78
CA VAL A 143 6.72 -1.83 -3.63
C VAL A 143 7.19 -0.51 -4.23
N ASN A 144 8.48 -0.19 -4.14
CA ASN A 144 9.05 1.04 -4.70
C ASN A 144 8.99 1.11 -6.23
N GLU A 145 8.97 -0.05 -6.92
CA GLU A 145 8.79 -0.14 -8.38
C GLU A 145 7.39 0.34 -8.83
N ILE A 146 6.44 0.47 -7.91
CA ILE A 146 5.08 0.91 -8.20
C ILE A 146 5.03 2.44 -8.33
N ASN A 147 4.63 2.91 -9.52
CA ASN A 147 4.42 4.32 -9.78
C ASN A 147 2.94 4.69 -9.58
N PHE A 148 2.68 5.46 -8.53
CA PHE A 148 1.35 5.97 -8.19
C PHE A 148 1.06 7.37 -8.71
N ALA A 149 1.99 8.03 -9.39
CA ALA A 149 1.84 9.40 -9.88
C ALA A 149 1.49 9.50 -11.39
N ALA A 150 1.46 8.37 -12.11
CA ALA A 150 1.44 8.35 -13.57
C ALA A 150 0.09 7.98 -14.20
N SER A 151 -1.00 7.79 -13.45
CA SER A 151 -2.28 7.35 -14.01
C SER A 151 -3.41 7.73 -13.07
N ASP A 152 -4.38 8.56 -13.51
CA ASP A 152 -5.67 8.86 -12.87
C ASP A 152 -5.90 8.04 -11.57
N ASP A 153 -5.36 8.59 -10.48
CA ASP A 153 -4.80 7.86 -9.31
C ASP A 153 -5.73 6.86 -8.64
N ILE A 154 -7.04 7.07 -8.76
CA ILE A 154 -8.07 6.27 -8.12
C ILE A 154 -8.17 4.87 -8.75
N HIS A 155 -8.03 4.75 -10.07
CA HIS A 155 -8.21 3.47 -10.75
C HIS A 155 -7.07 2.48 -10.42
N THR A 156 -5.85 2.98 -10.34
CA THR A 156 -4.67 2.17 -10.00
C THR A 156 -4.77 1.68 -8.56
N MET A 157 -5.12 2.55 -7.59
CA MET A 157 -5.31 2.15 -6.18
C MET A 157 -6.44 1.14 -6.02
N ALA A 158 -7.58 1.40 -6.66
CA ALA A 158 -8.74 0.50 -6.59
C ALA A 158 -8.39 -0.89 -7.13
N HIS A 159 -7.60 -0.99 -8.19
CA HIS A 159 -7.14 -2.27 -8.73
C HIS A 159 -6.15 -3.00 -7.81
N VAL A 160 -5.22 -2.28 -7.17
CA VAL A 160 -4.34 -2.87 -6.14
C VAL A 160 -5.20 -3.49 -5.04
N TYR A 161 -6.08 -2.68 -4.46
CA TYR A 161 -6.92 -3.08 -3.35
C TYR A 161 -7.81 -4.27 -3.70
N GLU A 162 -8.44 -4.26 -4.89
CA GLU A 162 -9.25 -5.39 -5.36
C GLU A 162 -8.44 -6.65 -5.61
N SER A 163 -7.21 -6.53 -6.12
CA SER A 163 -6.34 -7.68 -6.30
C SER A 163 -6.00 -8.32 -4.96
N MET A 164 -5.72 -7.49 -3.94
CA MET A 164 -5.44 -7.95 -2.58
C MET A 164 -6.68 -8.59 -1.92
N LEU A 165 -7.86 -7.98 -2.04
CA LEU A 165 -9.10 -8.54 -1.49
C LEU A 165 -9.49 -9.86 -2.16
N ARG A 166 -9.38 -9.94 -3.49
CA ARG A 166 -9.66 -11.17 -4.22
C ARG A 166 -8.71 -12.29 -3.79
N GLU A 167 -7.43 -11.97 -3.63
CA GLU A 167 -6.45 -12.94 -3.16
C GLU A 167 -6.65 -13.31 -1.68
N MET A 168 -7.11 -12.39 -0.83
CA MET A 168 -7.51 -12.68 0.56
C MET A 168 -8.64 -13.71 0.60
N ARG A 169 -9.68 -13.49 -0.21
CA ARG A 169 -10.80 -14.39 -0.37
C ARG A 169 -10.34 -15.77 -0.84
N ASP A 170 -9.50 -15.81 -1.88
CA ASP A 170 -9.02 -17.06 -2.48
C ASP A 170 -8.08 -17.83 -1.52
N ALA A 171 -7.34 -17.13 -0.65
CA ALA A 171 -6.42 -17.74 0.31
C ALA A 171 -7.08 -18.17 1.63
N ALA A 172 -8.18 -17.52 2.04
CA ALA A 172 -8.85 -17.83 3.28
C ALA A 172 -9.60 -19.18 3.24
N GLY A 173 -9.85 -19.75 2.06
CA GLY A 173 -10.44 -21.09 1.84
C GLY A 173 -11.89 -21.26 2.29
N ASP A 174 -12.31 -20.56 3.36
CA ASP A 174 -13.60 -20.70 4.06
C ASP A 174 -14.19 -19.35 4.54
N SER A 175 -13.48 -18.21 4.35
CA SER A 175 -13.94 -16.88 4.80
C SER A 175 -14.40 -15.99 3.64
N GLY A 176 -15.46 -16.42 2.94
CA GLY A 176 -16.16 -15.58 1.95
C GLY A 176 -16.82 -14.31 2.54
N GLU A 177 -16.70 -14.09 3.85
CA GLU A 177 -17.40 -13.08 4.64
C GLU A 177 -16.88 -11.63 4.44
N PHE A 178 -15.73 -11.44 3.78
CA PHE A 178 -15.09 -10.11 3.68
C PHE A 178 -15.19 -9.45 2.30
N TYR A 179 -15.94 -10.01 1.36
CA TYR A 179 -15.96 -9.50 -0.02
C TYR A 179 -17.35 -9.43 -0.64
N THR A 180 -17.81 -8.19 -0.88
CA THR A 180 -18.96 -7.91 -1.74
C THR A 180 -18.47 -7.58 -3.15
N PRO A 181 -18.88 -8.31 -4.21
CA PRO A 181 -18.47 -8.03 -5.58
C PRO A 181 -18.79 -6.59 -6.01
N ARG A 182 -17.87 -5.93 -6.73
CA ARG A 182 -18.08 -4.55 -7.23
C ARG A 182 -19.37 -4.35 -8.02
N PRO A 183 -19.82 -5.27 -8.89
CA PRO A 183 -21.10 -5.09 -9.57
C PRO A 183 -22.28 -4.95 -8.59
N VAL A 184 -22.25 -5.65 -7.46
CA VAL A 184 -23.28 -5.57 -6.41
C VAL A 184 -23.20 -4.22 -5.70
N ILE A 185 -22.00 -3.79 -5.27
CA ILE A 185 -21.81 -2.48 -4.65
C ILE A 185 -22.27 -1.36 -5.58
N ARG A 186 -21.85 -1.40 -6.87
CA ARG A 186 -22.23 -0.39 -7.86
C ARG A 186 -23.74 -0.36 -8.09
N PHE A 187 -24.38 -1.52 -8.18
CA PHE A 187 -25.84 -1.60 -8.29
C PHE A 187 -26.51 -0.96 -7.06
N LEU A 188 -26.11 -1.34 -5.85
CA LEU A 188 -26.69 -0.78 -4.62
C LEU A 188 -26.51 0.74 -4.55
N VAL A 189 -25.30 1.25 -4.79
CA VAL A 189 -25.03 2.70 -4.80
C VAL A 189 -25.86 3.42 -5.86
N GLN A 190 -26.02 2.83 -7.05
CA GLN A 190 -26.86 3.40 -8.11
C GLN A 190 -28.36 3.40 -7.76
N GLN A 191 -28.83 2.42 -7.00
CA GLN A 191 -30.24 2.37 -6.57
C GLN A 191 -30.52 3.24 -5.35
N VAL A 192 -29.54 3.38 -4.44
CA VAL A 192 -29.64 4.26 -3.26
C VAL A 192 -29.49 5.73 -3.66
N ASP A 193 -28.68 6.03 -4.67
CA ASP A 193 -28.42 7.39 -5.20
C ASP A 193 -28.11 8.42 -4.09
N PRO A 194 -27.08 8.18 -3.24
CA PRO A 194 -26.77 9.05 -2.12
C PRO A 194 -26.36 10.44 -2.62
N GLN A 195 -26.89 11.48 -1.97
CA GLN A 195 -26.66 12.87 -2.33
C GLN A 195 -25.67 13.56 -1.38
N LEU A 196 -25.12 14.69 -1.81
CA LEU A 196 -24.27 15.53 -0.96
C LEU A 196 -25.07 16.00 0.27
N GLY A 197 -24.54 15.74 1.46
CA GLY A 197 -25.20 16.03 2.74
C GLY A 197 -25.83 14.81 3.41
N ASP A 198 -25.93 13.68 2.71
CA ASP A 198 -26.40 12.43 3.31
C ASP A 198 -25.34 11.79 4.21
N VAL A 199 -25.80 11.11 5.26
CA VAL A 199 -24.96 10.33 6.17
C VAL A 199 -25.01 8.86 5.74
N VAL A 200 -23.85 8.28 5.45
CA VAL A 200 -23.69 6.87 5.09
C VAL A 200 -23.09 6.10 6.25
N LEU A 201 -23.67 4.94 6.56
CA LEU A 201 -23.19 3.99 7.56
C LEU A 201 -23.07 2.62 6.89
N ASP A 202 -21.94 1.94 7.11
CA ASP A 202 -21.65 0.56 6.70
C ASP A 202 -21.32 -0.25 7.97
#